data_AF-A0A8X6R0B3-F1
#
_entry.id   AF-A0A8X6R0B3-F1
#
_cell.length_a   1.000
_cell.length_b   1.000
_cell.length_c   1.000
_cell.angle_alpha   90.00
_cell.angle_beta   90.00
_cell.angle_gamma   90.00
#
_symmetry.space_group_name_H-M   'P 1'
#
loop_
_entity.id
_entity.type
_entity.pdbx_description
1 polymer ?
#
loop_
_entity_poly.entity_id
_entity_poly.type
_entity_poly.pdbx_seq_one_letter_code
_entity_poly.pdbx_strand_id
1 'polypeptide(L)'
;MQEKLGINKEMAFRHFKGLVQRFKGDPALYKENREVVDDYREEGIVERFMTEGLVDESSFYLPHHAIVREDKINSRLRIVFDGSADEEGQYSLNDCFKTRVNFYPNLFELLIKFRETPFVYIADILQAFL
;
A
#
# COMPACT_ATOMS: atom_id res chain seq x y z
N MET A 1 24.47 -3.94 3.91
CA MET A 1 24.36 -4.97 2.86
C MET A 1 22.90 -4.94 2.40
N GLN A 2 22.57 -5.07 1.11
CA GLN A 2 21.16 -5.20 0.70
C GLN A 2 20.79 -6.67 0.87
N GLU A 3 19.81 -6.94 1.73
CA GLU A 3 19.33 -8.30 1.97
C GLU A 3 18.51 -8.78 0.77
N LYS A 4 18.67 -10.06 0.40
CA LYS A 4 17.99 -10.63 -0.76
C LYS A 4 16.54 -10.93 -0.40
N LEU A 5 15.60 -10.30 -1.10
CA LEU A 5 14.17 -10.57 -0.97
C LEU A 5 13.85 -11.98 -1.51
N GLY A 6 13.20 -12.80 -0.69
CA GLY A 6 12.74 -14.14 -1.06
C GLY A 6 11.34 -14.13 -1.70
N ILE A 7 10.85 -15.31 -2.09
CA ILE A 7 9.49 -15.49 -2.61
C ILE A 7 8.55 -15.75 -1.43
N ASN A 8 7.44 -15.01 -1.32
CA ASN A 8 6.51 -15.10 -0.18
C ASN A 8 5.11 -15.64 -0.54
N LYS A 9 5.01 -16.39 -1.65
CA LYS A 9 3.73 -16.79 -2.27
C LYS A 9 2.79 -17.53 -1.31
N GLU A 10 3.30 -18.46 -0.51
CA GLU A 10 2.47 -19.25 0.40
C GLU A 10 1.83 -18.39 1.48
N MET A 11 2.61 -17.53 2.13
CA MET A 11 2.13 -16.55 3.09
C MET A 11 1.09 -15.63 2.46
N ALA A 12 1.40 -15.00 1.33
CA ALA A 12 0.49 -14.10 0.65
C ALA A 12 -0.84 -14.80 0.28
N PHE A 13 -0.78 -16.07 -0.11
CA PHE A 13 -1.98 -16.86 -0.41
C PHE A 13 -2.81 -17.18 0.84
N ARG A 14 -2.20 -17.42 2.01
CA ARG A 14 -2.93 -17.56 3.28
C ARG A 14 -3.69 -16.28 3.62
N HIS A 15 -3.05 -15.12 3.48
CA HIS A 15 -3.69 -13.81 3.69
C HIS A 15 -4.85 -13.59 2.71
N PHE A 16 -4.62 -13.90 1.43
CA PHE A 16 -5.65 -13.80 0.39
C PHE A 16 -6.86 -14.70 0.69
N LYS A 17 -6.65 -15.94 1.16
CA LYS A 17 -7.76 -16.81 1.59
C LYS A 17 -8.59 -16.17 2.70
N GLY A 18 -7.94 -15.59 3.72
CA GLY A 18 -8.64 -14.89 4.80
C GLY A 18 -9.48 -13.72 4.27
N LEU A 19 -8.91 -12.92 3.37
CA LEU A 19 -9.61 -11.82 2.71
C LEU A 19 -10.83 -12.30 1.90
N VAL A 20 -10.70 -13.39 1.14
CA VAL A 20 -11.81 -13.99 0.39
C VAL A 20 -12.92 -14.48 1.32
N GLN A 21 -12.60 -15.06 2.48
CA GLN A 21 -13.63 -15.46 3.44
C GLN A 21 -14.36 -14.23 4.01
N ARG A 22 -13.64 -13.14 4.28
CA ARG A 22 -14.26 -11.88 4.71
C ARG A 22 -15.19 -11.31 3.64
N PHE A 23 -14.80 -11.34 2.36
CA PHE A 23 -15.65 -10.91 1.25
C PHE A 23 -16.92 -11.75 1.09
N LYS A 24 -16.88 -13.04 1.39
CA LYS A 24 -18.09 -13.88 1.41
C LYS A 24 -19.06 -13.48 2.52
N GLY A 25 -18.54 -13.07 3.67
CA GLY A 25 -19.34 -12.58 4.79
C GLY A 25 -19.85 -11.15 4.63
N ASP A 26 -19.19 -10.34 3.80
CA ASP A 26 -19.51 -8.93 3.57
C ASP A 26 -19.44 -8.60 2.06
N PRO A 27 -20.54 -8.81 1.32
CA PRO A 27 -20.60 -8.50 -0.11
C PRO A 27 -20.45 -7.01 -0.43
N ALA A 28 -20.81 -6.11 0.51
CA ALA A 28 -20.67 -4.67 0.31
C ALA A 28 -19.18 -4.27 0.32
N LEU A 29 -18.42 -4.79 1.29
CA LEU A 29 -16.97 -4.63 1.34
C LEU A 29 -16.30 -5.17 0.08
N TYR A 30 -16.76 -6.30 -0.44
CA TYR A 30 -16.22 -6.87 -1.68
C TYR A 30 -16.46 -5.94 -2.88
N LYS A 31 -17.66 -5.38 -3.01
CA LYS A 31 -18.01 -4.44 -4.08
C LYS A 31 -17.13 -3.19 -4.04
N GLU A 32 -17.05 -2.54 -2.87
CA GLU A 32 -16.22 -1.35 -2.69
C GLU A 32 -14.72 -1.65 -2.91
N ASN A 33 -14.22 -2.81 -2.47
CA ASN A 33 -12.83 -3.22 -2.68
C ASN A 33 -12.52 -3.44 -4.17
N ARG A 34 -13.43 -4.12 -4.88
CA ARG A 34 -13.30 -4.33 -6.32
C ARG A 34 -13.27 -3.01 -7.08
N GLU A 35 -14.14 -2.06 -6.74
CA GLU A 35 -14.17 -0.73 -7.36
C GLU A 35 -12.80 -0.04 -7.23
N VAL A 36 -12.20 -0.02 -6.04
CA VAL A 36 -10.85 0.56 -5.84
C VAL A 36 -9.77 -0.14 -6.67
N VAL A 37 -9.82 -1.47 -6.81
CA VAL A 37 -8.85 -2.21 -7.65
C VAL A 37 -9.07 -1.95 -9.14
N ASP A 38 -10.33 -1.83 -9.58
CA ASP A 38 -10.66 -1.49 -10.95
C ASP A 38 -10.22 -0.04 -11.28
N ASP A 39 -10.39 0.91 -10.35
CA ASP A 39 -9.88 2.28 -10.48
C ASP A 39 -8.35 2.30 -10.66
N TYR A 40 -7.61 1.54 -9.85
CA TYR A 40 -6.15 1.40 -10.02
C TYR A 40 -5.78 0.84 -11.40
N ARG A 41 -6.60 -0.04 -11.99
CA ARG A 41 -6.36 -0.58 -13.33
C ARG A 41 -6.66 0.47 -14.40
N GLU A 42 -7.74 1.22 -14.26
CA GLU A 42 -8.14 2.27 -15.22
C GLU A 42 -7.17 3.45 -15.21
N GLU A 43 -6.64 3.81 -14.05
CA GLU A 43 -5.59 4.82 -13.86
C GLU A 43 -4.20 4.33 -14.33
N GLY A 44 -4.05 3.03 -14.64
CA GLY A 44 -2.77 2.44 -15.06
C GLY A 44 -1.75 2.25 -13.93
N ILE A 45 -2.19 2.33 -12.66
CA ILE A 45 -1.37 2.09 -11.47
C ILE A 45 -1.04 0.60 -11.33
N VAL A 46 -2.00 -0.27 -11.64
CA VAL A 46 -1.81 -1.73 -11.66
C VAL A 46 -2.20 -2.33 -13.00
N GLU A 47 -1.50 -3.39 -13.39
CA GLU A 47 -1.82 -4.15 -14.60
C GLU A 47 -2.07 -5.61 -14.26
N ARG A 48 -2.82 -6.29 -15.14
CA ARG A 48 -2.99 -7.73 -15.03
C ARG A 48 -1.66 -8.39 -15.33
N PHE A 49 -1.12 -9.12 -14.37
CA PHE A 49 0.08 -9.93 -14.59
C PHE A 49 -0.22 -11.04 -15.61
N MET A 50 0.35 -10.92 -16.82
CA MET A 50 0.10 -11.79 -17.96
C MET A 50 1.42 -12.44 -18.40
N THR A 51 1.94 -13.37 -17.60
CA THR A 51 3.09 -14.17 -18.04
C THR A 51 3.12 -15.52 -17.34
N GLU A 52 2.72 -16.56 -18.07
CA GLU A 52 2.83 -17.97 -17.65
C GLU A 52 4.30 -18.46 -17.52
N GLY A 53 5.29 -17.58 -17.74
CA GLY A 53 6.72 -17.89 -17.65
C GLY A 53 7.58 -16.91 -16.82
N LEU A 54 7.00 -15.90 -16.16
CA LEU A 54 7.73 -14.95 -15.29
C LEU A 54 7.44 -15.16 -13.79
N VAL A 55 6.83 -16.29 -13.41
CA VAL A 55 6.87 -16.76 -12.01
C VAL A 55 8.29 -17.26 -11.74
N ASP A 56 9.24 -16.35 -11.80
CA ASP A 56 10.65 -16.60 -11.59
C ASP A 56 10.98 -16.42 -10.11
N GLU A 57 12.19 -16.82 -9.72
CA GLU A 57 12.71 -16.75 -8.35
C GLU A 57 12.73 -15.33 -7.74
N SER A 58 12.36 -14.32 -8.51
CA SER A 58 12.34 -12.89 -8.17
C SER A 58 10.95 -12.32 -7.88
N SER A 59 9.88 -13.12 -7.93
CA SER A 59 8.51 -12.64 -7.67
C SER A 59 8.22 -12.46 -6.18
N PHE A 60 7.71 -11.29 -5.80
CA PHE A 60 7.17 -11.02 -4.46
C PHE A 60 5.70 -10.61 -4.56
N TYR A 61 4.87 -11.13 -3.67
CA TYR A 61 3.43 -10.91 -3.65
C TYR A 61 3.11 -9.98 -2.48
N LEU A 62 2.52 -8.81 -2.75
CA LEU A 62 2.07 -7.92 -1.69
C LEU A 62 0.70 -8.36 -1.17
N PRO A 63 0.59 -8.86 0.08
CA PRO A 63 -0.72 -9.04 0.69
C PRO A 63 -1.38 -7.68 0.82
N HIS A 64 -2.71 -7.64 0.74
CA HIS A 64 -3.44 -6.42 1.01
C HIS A 64 -4.64 -6.69 1.91
N HIS A 65 -5.08 -5.63 2.60
CA HIS A 65 -6.31 -5.64 3.36
C HIS A 65 -7.06 -4.33 3.19
N ALA A 66 -8.37 -4.39 3.40
CA ALA A 66 -9.25 -3.25 3.24
C ALA A 66 -9.56 -2.63 4.61
N ILE A 67 -9.32 -1.33 4.74
CA ILE A 67 -9.64 -0.52 5.93
C ILE A 67 -10.86 0.33 5.60
N VAL A 68 -11.92 0.17 6.38
CA VAL A 68 -13.13 0.99 6.29
C VAL A 68 -12.97 2.18 7.25
N ARG A 69 -13.14 3.39 6.73
CA ARG A 69 -13.15 4.64 7.50
C ARG A 69 -14.56 5.17 7.52
N GLU A 70 -15.24 4.99 8.65
CA GLU A 70 -16.63 5.42 8.84
C GLU A 70 -16.76 6.95 8.91
N ASP A 71 -15.65 7.66 9.14
CA ASP A 71 -15.57 9.10 9.34
C ASP A 71 -15.40 9.91 8.04
N LYS A 72 -15.23 9.26 6.88
CA LYS A 72 -14.98 9.93 5.59
C LYS A 72 -16.04 9.67 4.53
N ILE A 73 -16.54 10.75 3.94
CA ILE A 73 -17.60 10.75 2.91
C ILE A 73 -17.10 10.24 1.54
N ASN A 74 -15.86 10.59 1.15
CA ASN A 74 -15.37 10.36 -0.23
C ASN A 74 -14.39 9.17 -0.38
N SER A 75 -13.77 8.69 0.70
CA SER A 75 -12.80 7.58 0.68
C SER A 75 -13.07 6.59 1.81
N ARG A 76 -14.29 6.07 1.82
CA ARG A 76 -14.81 5.15 2.82
C ARG A 76 -14.00 3.86 2.91
N LEU A 77 -13.42 3.41 1.80
CA LEU A 77 -12.56 2.23 1.76
C LEU A 77 -11.16 2.59 1.26
N ARG A 78 -10.14 2.11 1.96
CA ARG A 78 -8.75 2.17 1.53
C ARG A 78 -8.15 0.77 1.49
N ILE A 79 -7.50 0.43 0.36
CA ILE A 79 -6.65 -0.75 0.26
C ILE A 79 -5.27 -0.40 0.80
N VAL A 80 -4.76 -1.24 1.70
CA VAL A 80 -3.40 -1.14 2.24
C VAL A 80 -2.64 -2.39 1.84
N PHE A 81 -1.53 -2.20 1.13
CA PHE A 81 -0.57 -3.25 0.81
C PHE A 81 0.43 -3.38 1.96
N ASP A 82 0.63 -4.61 2.43
CA ASP A 82 1.48 -4.92 3.56
C ASP A 82 2.90 -5.27 3.09
N GLY A 83 3.76 -4.25 3.02
CA GLY A 83 5.19 -4.42 2.70
C GLY A 83 6.02 -4.98 3.85
N SER A 84 5.46 -5.06 5.06
CA SER A 84 6.11 -5.64 6.24
C SER A 84 5.85 -7.13 6.40
N ALA A 85 4.94 -7.70 5.61
CA ALA A 85 4.61 -9.11 5.72
C ALA A 85 5.80 -10.00 5.34
N ASP A 86 6.27 -10.80 6.29
CA ASP A 86 7.36 -11.77 6.16
C ASP A 86 6.96 -13.14 6.75
N GLU A 87 7.86 -14.11 6.57
CA GLU A 87 7.82 -15.40 7.27
C GLU A 87 9.06 -15.51 8.16
N GLU A 88 9.00 -16.37 9.17
CA GLU A 88 10.11 -16.59 10.08
C GLU A 88 11.40 -16.95 9.33
N GLY A 89 12.44 -16.14 9.53
CA GLY A 89 13.73 -16.30 8.85
C GLY A 89 13.78 -15.77 7.42
N GLN A 90 12.75 -15.07 6.93
CA GLN A 90 12.75 -14.34 5.66
C GLN A 90 12.71 -12.82 5.90
N TYR A 91 13.16 -12.05 4.91
CA TYR A 91 13.09 -10.59 4.94
C TYR A 91 11.77 -10.08 4.35
N SER A 92 11.21 -9.01 4.93
CA SER A 92 10.08 -8.30 4.35
C SER A 92 10.52 -7.40 3.19
N LEU A 93 9.57 -6.94 2.37
CA LEU A 93 9.86 -5.96 1.32
C LEU A 93 10.44 -4.67 1.92
N ASN A 94 9.93 -4.25 3.08
CA ASN A 94 10.41 -3.07 3.80
C ASN A 94 11.88 -3.20 4.26
N ASP A 95 12.32 -4.40 4.67
CA ASP A 95 13.71 -4.64 5.08
C ASP A 95 14.70 -4.59 3.91
N CYS A 96 14.23 -4.95 2.71
CA CYS A 96 15.04 -4.95 1.50
C CYS A 96 15.16 -3.56 0.85
N PHE A 97 14.31 -2.60 1.24
CA PHE A 97 14.41 -1.24 0.74
C PHE A 97 15.61 -0.50 1.35
N LYS A 98 16.38 0.15 0.47
CA LYS A 98 17.51 0.97 0.90
C LYS A 98 16.98 2.29 1.49
N THR A 99 17.15 2.48 2.79
CA THR A 99 16.88 3.78 3.42
C THR A 99 17.74 4.85 2.75
N ARG A 100 17.08 5.82 2.13
CA ARG A 100 17.75 6.98 1.52
C ARG A 100 17.90 8.09 2.57
N VAL A 101 18.74 9.07 2.24
CA VAL A 101 18.84 10.31 3.01
C VAL A 101 17.44 10.92 3.14
N ASN A 102 17.12 11.36 4.35
CA ASN A 102 15.85 12.02 4.62
C ASN A 102 15.87 13.42 3.99
N PHE A 103 15.04 13.65 2.98
CA PHE A 103 14.85 14.94 2.32
C PHE A 103 13.72 15.78 2.91
N TYR A 104 13.01 15.27 3.94
CA TYR A 104 11.98 16.04 4.60
C TYR A 104 12.59 17.27 5.28
N PRO A 105 11.99 18.45 5.14
CA PRO A 105 12.43 19.63 5.88
C PRO A 105 12.30 19.36 7.39
N ASN A 106 13.16 19.99 8.18
CA ASN A 106 13.04 19.90 9.63
C ASN A 106 11.67 20.42 10.06
N LEU A 107 10.88 19.57 10.73
CA LEU A 107 9.51 19.91 11.10
C LEU A 107 9.44 21.13 12.03
N PHE A 108 10.39 21.26 12.95
CA PHE A 108 10.43 22.39 13.88
C PHE A 108 10.72 23.70 13.14
N GLU A 109 11.69 23.69 12.22
CA GLU A 109 11.98 24.85 11.36
C GLU A 109 10.79 25.22 10.47
N LEU A 110 10.12 24.22 9.89
CA LEU A 110 8.93 24.42 9.08
C LEU A 110 7.81 25.09 9.88
N LEU A 111 7.58 24.65 11.12
CA LEU A 111 6.56 25.23 12.01
C LEU A 111 6.88 26.66 12.45
N ILE A 112 8.16 27.00 12.64
CA ILE A 112 8.58 28.39 12.91
C ILE A 112 8.27 29.26 11.71
N LYS A 113 8.74 28.88 10.51
CA LYS A 113 8.48 29.61 9.26
C LYS A 113 6.99 29.80 9.00
N PHE A 114 6.19 28.77 9.28
CA PHE A 114 4.73 28.82 9.16
C PHE A 114 4.12 29.93 10.04
N ARG A 115 4.71 30.23 11.20
CA ARG A 115 4.24 31.27 12.14
C ARG A 115 4.81 32.66 11.88
N GLU A 116 5.87 32.79 11.07
CA GLU A 116 6.49 34.09 10.76
C GLU A 116 5.62 34.94 9.82
N THR A 117 4.73 34.32 9.05
CA THR A 117 3.86 35.00 8.08
C THR A 117 2.44 35.15 8.61
N PRO A 118 1.78 36.32 8.44
CA PRO A 118 0.43 36.56 8.95
C PRO A 118 -0.68 35.82 8.18
N PHE A 119 -0.36 35.31 6.98
CA PHE A 119 -1.30 34.58 6.13
C PHE A 119 -0.61 33.32 5.60
N VAL A 120 -1.30 32.19 5.66
CA VAL A 120 -0.79 30.91 5.17
C VAL A 120 -1.87 30.17 4.38
N TYR A 121 -1.44 29.47 3.33
CA TYR A 121 -2.27 28.56 2.56
C TYR A 121 -1.90 27.12 2.88
N ILE A 122 -2.91 26.28 3.06
CA ILE A 122 -2.77 24.85 3.27
C ILE A 122 -3.62 24.17 2.21
N ALA A 123 -3.06 23.17 1.54
CA ALA A 123 -3.77 22.33 0.60
C ALA A 123 -3.40 20.87 0.87
N ASP A 124 -4.38 19.98 0.74
CA ASP A 124 -4.15 18.55 0.69
C ASP A 124 -4.06 18.13 -0.78
N ILE A 125 -3.01 17.41 -1.14
CA ILE A 125 -2.80 16.91 -2.51
C ILE A 125 -3.40 15.52 -2.57
N LEU A 126 -4.54 15.40 -3.25
CA LEU A 126 -5.15 14.12 -3.52
C LEU A 126 -4.17 13.24 -4.31
N GLN A 127 -3.96 12.00 -3.84
CA GLN A 127 -3.15 10.99 -4.55
C GLN A 127 -1.69 11.40 -4.84
N ALA A 128 -1.03 12.18 -3.97
CA ALA A 128 0.33 12.69 -4.20
C ALA A 128 1.43 11.64 -4.52
N PHE A 129 1.22 10.37 -4.18
CA PHE A 129 2.17 9.27 -4.37
C PHE A 129 1.62 8.11 -5.21
N LEU A 130 0.44 8.30 -5.81
CA LEU A 130 -0.24 7.30 -6.64
C LEU A 130 -0.15 7.72 -8.11
#